data_AF-A0AAW5P5U4-F1
#
_entry.id   AF-A0AAW5P5U4-F1
#
_cell.length_a   1.000
_cell.length_b   1.000
_cell.length_c   1.000
_cell.angle_alpha   90.00
_cell.angle_beta   90.00
_cell.angle_gamma   90.00
#
_symmetry.space_group_name_H-M   'P 1'
#
loop_
_entity.id
_entity.type
_entity.pdbx_description
1 polymer ?
#
loop_
_entity_poly.entity_id
_entity_poly.type
_entity_poly.pdbx_seq_one_letter_code
_entity_poly.pdbx_strand_id
1 'polypeptide(L)'
;MPYYAPDDESWSAVADPPADPPHIAVDGDGVAVRFVGPSGSFCLEGAPVRTASETIHTVALVAPSLNEGLVLCALRAEGQDLTVEDRRPGDARGRHADAFDQLQSALDEILVPVYIDDALEEVSESVDALVAVHTAQYAAPPTDDNTYFRTSVFQAGTLLLEEEQGAL
;
A
#
# COMPACT_ATOMS: atom_id res chain seq x y z
N MET A 1 -10.55 -13.74 -2.80
CA MET A 1 -10.06 -13.13 -1.56
C MET A 1 -8.94 -14.00 -1.00
N PRO A 2 -7.66 -13.73 -1.33
CA PRO A 2 -6.55 -14.41 -0.70
C PRO A 2 -6.31 -13.88 0.73
N TYR A 3 -5.81 -14.76 1.59
CA TYR A 3 -5.46 -14.48 2.98
C TYR A 3 -3.99 -14.83 3.20
N TYR A 4 -3.35 -14.10 4.10
CA TYR A 4 -1.94 -14.30 4.43
C TYR A 4 -1.76 -14.31 5.95
N ALA A 5 -1.00 -15.27 6.44
CA ALA A 5 -0.61 -15.38 7.84
C ALA A 5 0.91 -15.17 7.97
N PRO A 6 1.39 -14.67 9.11
CA PRO A 6 2.83 -14.52 9.32
C PRO A 6 3.51 -15.90 9.27
N ASP A 7 4.64 -15.93 8.58
CA ASP A 7 5.64 -16.98 8.55
C ASP A 7 6.97 -16.37 9.06
N ASP A 8 7.93 -17.16 9.54
CA ASP A 8 9.07 -16.68 10.37
C ASP A 8 9.75 -15.38 9.87
N GLU A 9 9.81 -15.17 8.56
CA GLU A 9 10.42 -14.00 7.91
C GLU A 9 9.51 -13.29 6.88
N SER A 10 8.25 -13.70 6.71
CA SER A 10 7.36 -13.20 5.63
C SER A 10 5.86 -13.38 5.92
N TRP A 11 5.01 -13.12 4.95
CA TRP A 11 3.59 -13.50 4.99
C TRP A 11 3.29 -14.54 3.91
N SER A 12 2.78 -15.69 4.34
CA SER A 12 2.49 -16.82 3.45
C SER A 12 0.99 -16.93 3.19
N ALA A 13 0.63 -17.17 1.93
CA ALA A 13 -0.76 -17.35 1.51
C ALA A 13 -1.38 -18.59 2.17
N VAL A 14 -2.63 -18.46 2.64
CA VAL A 14 -3.40 -19.53 3.27
C VAL A 14 -4.77 -19.68 2.59
N ALA A 15 -5.27 -20.91 2.54
CA ALA A 15 -6.47 -21.26 1.77
C ALA A 15 -7.77 -20.74 2.41
N ASP A 16 -7.79 -20.65 3.74
CA ASP A 16 -8.95 -20.24 4.54
C ASP A 16 -8.59 -19.05 5.43
N PRO A 17 -9.56 -18.18 5.76
CA PRO A 17 -9.35 -17.08 6.70
C PRO A 17 -8.81 -17.61 8.03
N PRO A 18 -7.64 -17.13 8.51
CA PRO A 18 -7.13 -17.49 9.82
C PRO A 18 -8.15 -17.19 10.92
N ALA A 19 -8.40 -18.16 11.79
CA ALA A 19 -9.32 -18.00 12.92
C ALA A 19 -8.80 -16.97 13.93
N ASP A 20 -7.47 -16.88 14.07
CA ASP A 20 -6.79 -15.98 14.99
C ASP A 20 -5.96 -14.93 14.22
N PRO A 21 -5.93 -13.68 14.69
CA PRO A 21 -4.99 -12.67 14.20
C PRO A 21 -3.53 -12.98 14.67
N PRO A 22 -2.52 -12.43 13.99
CA PRO A 22 -2.63 -11.46 12.90
C PRO A 22 -2.73 -12.11 11.51
N HIS A 23 -3.49 -11.48 10.61
CA HIS A 23 -3.56 -11.88 9.20
C HIS A 23 -3.80 -10.68 8.28
N ILE A 24 -3.44 -10.82 7.00
CA ILE A 24 -3.75 -9.87 5.92
C ILE A 24 -4.77 -10.52 4.99
N ALA A 25 -5.77 -9.77 4.54
CA ALA A 25 -6.75 -10.22 3.57
C ALA A 25 -6.87 -9.21 2.43
N VAL A 26 -6.89 -9.68 1.19
CA VAL A 26 -7.05 -8.84 -0.01
C VAL A 26 -8.42 -9.08 -0.60
N ASP A 27 -9.25 -8.03 -0.66
CA ASP A 27 -10.62 -8.14 -1.20
C ASP A 27 -10.64 -8.53 -2.68
N GLY A 28 -11.57 -9.40 -3.06
CA GLY A 28 -11.63 -9.97 -4.42
C GLY A 28 -12.33 -9.10 -5.46
N ASP A 29 -13.32 -8.30 -5.05
CA ASP A 29 -14.23 -7.62 -5.99
C ASP A 29 -14.33 -6.09 -5.78
N GLY A 30 -13.46 -5.53 -4.93
CA GLY A 30 -13.48 -4.09 -4.58
C GLY A 30 -12.19 -3.59 -3.98
N VAL A 31 -11.11 -4.34 -4.27
CA VAL A 31 -9.68 -4.08 -4.05
C VAL A 31 -9.36 -3.17 -2.87
N ALA A 32 -9.28 -3.81 -1.71
CA ALA A 32 -8.80 -3.24 -0.47
C ALA A 32 -7.91 -4.26 0.23
N VAL A 33 -6.93 -3.78 0.98
CA VAL A 33 -6.03 -4.62 1.78
C VAL A 33 -6.38 -4.43 3.24
N ARG A 34 -6.86 -5.50 3.88
CA ARG A 34 -7.25 -5.50 5.28
C ARG A 34 -6.15 -6.12 6.13
N PHE A 35 -5.64 -5.34 7.06
CA PHE A 35 -4.69 -5.76 8.08
C PHE A 35 -5.49 -6.04 9.36
N VAL A 36 -5.44 -7.28 9.86
CA VAL A 36 -6.24 -7.72 11.01
C VAL A 36 -5.32 -8.01 12.18
N GLY A 37 -5.45 -7.21 13.25
CA GLY A 37 -4.72 -7.34 14.50
C GLY A 37 -5.55 -7.99 15.61
N PRO A 38 -4.96 -8.17 16.80
CA PRO A 38 -5.62 -8.82 17.94
C PRO A 38 -6.82 -8.04 18.52
N SER A 39 -6.91 -6.74 18.27
CA SER A 39 -7.92 -5.86 18.88
C SER A 39 -8.61 -4.92 17.89
N GLY A 40 -8.25 -4.98 16.62
CA GLY A 40 -8.73 -4.07 15.60
C GLY A 40 -8.29 -4.49 14.21
N SER A 41 -8.61 -3.65 13.22
CA SER A 41 -8.18 -3.86 11.85
C SER A 41 -8.04 -2.52 11.14
N PHE A 42 -7.06 -2.42 10.27
CA PHE A 42 -6.90 -1.31 9.34
C PHE A 42 -7.25 -1.76 7.92
N CYS A 43 -7.96 -0.91 7.17
CA CYS A 43 -8.33 -1.18 5.78
C CYS A 43 -7.67 -0.12 4.91
N LEU A 44 -6.76 -0.56 4.04
CA LEU A 44 -6.14 0.26 3.02
C LEU A 44 -6.95 0.14 1.73
N GLU A 45 -7.63 1.23 1.39
CA GLU A 45 -8.35 1.38 0.12
C GLU A 45 -7.54 2.29 -0.81
N GLY A 46 -7.63 2.02 -2.11
CA GLY A 46 -7.05 2.89 -3.12
C GLY A 46 -7.63 4.31 -3.09
N ALA A 47 -6.78 5.31 -3.33
CA ALA A 47 -7.24 6.67 -3.52
C ALA A 47 -8.14 6.78 -4.78
N PRO A 48 -9.11 7.71 -4.80
CA PRO A 48 -10.05 7.80 -5.90
C PRO A 48 -9.37 8.04 -7.25
N VAL A 49 -9.87 7.35 -8.27
CA VAL A 49 -9.41 7.42 -9.64
C VAL A 49 -9.93 8.67 -10.33
N ARG A 50 -9.07 9.35 -11.09
CA ARG A 50 -9.41 10.60 -11.79
C ARG A 50 -9.48 10.40 -13.30
N THR A 51 -8.57 9.62 -13.87
CA THR A 51 -8.51 9.33 -15.31
C THR A 51 -8.34 7.83 -15.56
N ALA A 52 -8.72 7.35 -16.74
CA ALA A 52 -8.60 5.93 -17.11
C ALA A 52 -7.15 5.51 -17.39
N SER A 53 -6.26 6.48 -17.63
CA SER A 53 -4.84 6.29 -17.92
C SER A 53 -3.96 6.30 -16.66
N GLU A 54 -4.54 6.59 -15.50
CA GLU A 54 -3.80 6.75 -14.26
C GLU A 54 -3.62 5.41 -13.53
N THR A 55 -2.39 5.13 -13.10
CA THR A 55 -2.09 4.10 -12.10
C THR A 55 -1.89 4.78 -10.75
N ILE A 56 -2.60 4.31 -9.72
CA ILE A 56 -2.62 4.95 -8.40
C ILE A 56 -1.97 4.02 -7.39
N HIS A 57 -0.95 4.52 -6.70
CA HIS A 57 -0.28 3.83 -5.60
C HIS A 57 -0.63 4.54 -4.30
N THR A 58 -1.46 3.93 -3.47
CA THR A 58 -1.85 4.48 -2.17
C THR A 58 -0.96 3.87 -1.10
N VAL A 59 -0.19 4.72 -0.43
CA VAL A 59 0.82 4.32 0.55
C VAL A 59 0.30 4.58 1.95
N ALA A 60 0.44 3.59 2.83
CA ALA A 60 0.07 3.71 4.23
C ALA A 60 1.17 3.19 5.16
N LEU A 61 1.25 3.80 6.34
CA LEU A 61 1.95 3.24 7.49
C LEU A 61 0.98 2.44 8.32
N VAL A 62 1.26 1.17 8.55
CA VAL A 62 0.44 0.28 9.37
C VAL A 62 1.24 -0.08 10.62
N ALA A 63 0.64 0.07 11.80
CA ALA A 63 1.32 -0.30 13.04
C ALA A 63 1.63 -1.82 13.01
N PRO A 64 2.76 -2.29 13.56
CA PRO A 64 3.10 -3.72 13.58
C PRO A 64 2.03 -4.61 14.23
N SER A 65 1.21 -4.02 15.11
CA SER A 65 0.06 -4.70 15.73
C SER A 65 -1.14 -4.91 14.78
N LEU A 66 -1.13 -4.33 13.58
CA LEU A 66 -2.19 -4.32 12.58
C LEU A 66 -3.53 -3.70 13.00
N ASN A 67 -3.61 -3.16 14.23
CA ASN A 67 -4.85 -2.61 14.76
C ASN A 67 -5.20 -1.24 14.13
N GLU A 68 -4.20 -0.51 13.68
CA GLU A 68 -4.33 0.84 13.16
C GLU A 68 -3.34 1.08 12.03
N GLY A 69 -3.67 2.05 11.18
CA GLY A 69 -2.83 2.50 10.09
C GLY A 69 -3.24 3.89 9.64
N LEU A 70 -2.39 4.48 8.81
CA LEU A 70 -2.52 5.84 8.34
C LEU A 70 -2.08 5.95 6.89
N VAL A 71 -2.95 6.45 6.02
CA VAL A 71 -2.59 6.75 4.64
C VAL A 71 -1.66 7.97 4.63
N LEU A 72 -0.44 7.78 4.09
CA LEU A 72 0.52 8.87 3.90
C LEU A 72 0.17 9.67 2.65
N CYS A 73 0.07 8.99 1.52
CA CYS A 73 -0.07 9.66 0.24
C CYS A 73 -0.68 8.76 -0.83
N ALA A 74 -1.08 9.38 -1.93
CA ALA A 74 -1.34 8.69 -3.18
C ALA A 74 -0.32 9.18 -4.22
N LEU A 75 0.42 8.25 -4.81
CA LEU A 75 1.26 8.48 -5.96
C LEU A 75 0.43 8.22 -7.21
N ARG A 76 0.45 9.15 -8.14
CA ARG A 76 -0.39 9.14 -9.33
C ARG A 76 0.51 9.16 -10.53
N ALA A 77 0.61 8.01 -11.20
CA ALA A 77 1.44 7.81 -12.37
C ALA A 77 0.58 7.91 -13.64
N GLU A 78 0.95 8.81 -14.55
CA GLU A 78 0.32 8.94 -15.86
C GLU A 78 1.41 9.11 -16.92
N GLY A 79 1.67 8.03 -17.67
CA GLY A 79 2.76 8.01 -18.65
C GLY A 79 4.14 8.07 -17.99
N GLN A 80 4.79 9.24 -18.03
CA GLN A 80 6.09 9.50 -17.38
C GLN A 80 5.98 10.50 -16.22
N ASP A 81 4.78 11.05 -16.02
CA ASP A 81 4.54 12.00 -14.94
C ASP A 81 4.16 11.23 -13.67
N LEU A 82 4.78 11.60 -12.56
CA LEU A 82 4.47 11.10 -11.23
C LEU A 82 4.13 12.29 -10.34
N THR A 83 2.96 12.25 -9.69
CA THR A 83 2.57 13.28 -8.73
C THR A 83 2.26 12.68 -7.37
N VAL A 84 2.61 13.42 -6.31
CA VAL A 84 2.39 13.02 -4.93
C VAL A 84 1.22 13.83 -4.35
N GLU A 85 0.16 13.14 -3.95
CA GLU A 85 -0.97 13.71 -3.20
C GLU A 85 -0.78 13.40 -1.71
N ASP A 86 -0.54 14.42 -0.87
CA ASP A 86 -0.51 14.26 0.59
C ASP A 86 -1.93 13.92 1.12
N ARG A 87 -2.05 12.74 1.73
CA ARG A 87 -3.31 12.19 2.24
C ARG A 87 -3.32 12.11 3.77
N ARG A 88 -2.26 12.58 4.45
CA ARG A 88 -2.17 12.55 5.91
C ARG A 88 -3.25 13.42 6.53
N PRO A 89 -3.98 12.92 7.54
CA PRO A 89 -4.79 13.73 8.45
C PRO A 89 -4.00 14.90 9.03
N GLY A 90 -4.67 16.01 9.33
CA GLY A 90 -4.00 17.26 9.72
C GLY A 90 -3.11 17.14 10.96
N ASP A 91 -3.51 16.31 11.93
CA ASP A 91 -2.75 16.00 13.15
C ASP A 91 -1.59 15.02 12.90
N ALA A 92 -1.64 14.24 11.83
CA ALA A 92 -0.61 13.27 11.45
C ALA A 92 0.52 13.88 10.60
N ARG A 93 0.27 15.02 9.94
CA ARG A 93 1.25 15.68 9.06
C ARG A 93 2.56 16.01 9.76
N GLY A 94 2.50 16.55 10.99
CA GLY A 94 3.70 16.88 11.76
C GLY A 94 4.41 15.64 12.32
N ARG A 95 3.66 14.59 12.65
CA ARG A 95 4.22 13.34 13.21
C ARG A 95 4.97 12.52 12.16
N HIS A 96 4.49 12.54 10.92
CA HIS A 96 5.05 11.78 9.80
C HIS A 96 5.61 12.69 8.71
N ALA A 97 6.15 13.86 9.10
CA ALA A 97 6.80 14.80 8.19
C ALA A 97 8.03 14.14 7.55
N ASP A 98 8.94 13.64 8.38
CA ASP A 98 10.22 13.05 7.95
C ASP A 98 10.02 11.86 7.00
N ALA A 99 9.12 10.92 7.32
CA ALA A 99 8.83 9.78 6.45
C ALA A 99 8.24 10.19 5.09
N PHE A 100 7.39 11.22 5.06
CA PHE A 100 6.82 11.73 3.83
C PHE A 100 7.84 12.53 3.00
N ASP A 101 8.71 13.29 3.65
CA ASP A 101 9.77 14.05 2.99
C ASP A 101 10.83 13.11 2.42
N GLN A 102 11.18 12.03 3.14
CA GLN A 102 12.05 10.98 2.61
C GLN A 102 11.42 10.28 1.40
N LEU A 103 10.14 9.90 1.48
CA LEU A 103 9.45 9.30 0.33
C LEU A 103 9.46 10.23 -0.88
N GLN A 104 9.15 11.52 -0.71
CA GLN A 104 9.23 12.49 -1.81
C GLN A 104 10.65 12.60 -2.38
N SER A 105 11.67 12.65 -1.52
CA SER A 105 13.06 12.69 -1.95
C SER A 105 13.44 11.46 -2.77
N ALA A 106 13.06 10.26 -2.33
CA ALA A 106 13.32 9.03 -3.06
C ALA A 106 12.58 9.00 -4.42
N LEU A 107 11.34 9.49 -4.45
CA LEU A 107 10.55 9.59 -5.69
C LEU A 107 11.11 10.64 -6.68
N ASP A 108 11.69 11.74 -6.20
CA ASP A 108 12.35 12.74 -7.04
C ASP A 108 13.61 12.16 -7.75
N GLU A 109 14.25 11.15 -7.15
CA GLU A 109 15.37 10.41 -7.75
C GLU A 109 14.91 9.36 -8.78
N ILE A 110 13.63 8.95 -8.71
CA ILE A 110 13.05 7.92 -9.57
C ILE A 110 12.62 8.54 -10.91
N LEU A 111 13.38 8.24 -11.97
CA LEU A 111 13.08 8.68 -13.33
C LEU A 111 11.91 7.92 -14.00
N VAL A 112 11.49 6.79 -13.43
CA VAL A 112 10.45 5.91 -13.99
C VAL A 112 9.59 5.32 -12.87
N PRO A 113 8.25 5.42 -12.91
CA PRO A 113 7.33 4.91 -11.88
C PRO A 113 7.48 3.42 -11.49
N VAL A 114 8.28 2.64 -12.23
CA VAL A 114 8.58 1.23 -11.96
C VAL A 114 9.39 1.04 -10.67
N TYR A 115 10.07 2.07 -10.15
CA TYR A 115 10.92 1.99 -8.95
C TYR A 115 10.24 2.44 -7.65
N ILE A 116 8.91 2.58 -7.63
CA ILE A 116 8.18 3.00 -6.41
C ILE A 116 8.47 2.07 -5.24
N ASP A 117 8.65 0.76 -5.49
CA ASP A 117 8.94 -0.22 -4.44
C ASP A 117 10.29 0.04 -3.77
N ASP A 118 11.32 0.44 -4.51
CA ASP A 118 12.64 0.80 -3.95
C ASP A 118 12.54 1.99 -2.99
N ALA A 119 11.74 3.01 -3.34
CA ALA A 119 11.49 4.15 -2.46
C ALA A 119 10.72 3.74 -1.19
N LEU A 120 9.80 2.79 -1.30
CA LEU A 120 9.05 2.28 -0.14
C LEU A 120 9.90 1.40 0.76
N GLU A 121 10.81 0.60 0.18
CA GLU A 121 11.81 -0.17 0.89
C GLU A 121 12.67 0.77 1.75
N GLU A 122 13.22 1.84 1.17
CA GLU A 122 14.05 2.81 1.89
C GLU A 122 13.28 3.53 3.01
N VAL A 123 12.03 3.93 2.76
CA VAL A 123 11.18 4.54 3.79
C VAL A 123 10.88 3.54 4.91
N SER A 124 10.73 2.25 4.59
CA SER A 124 10.48 1.22 5.60
C SER A 124 11.67 0.99 6.55
N GLU A 125 12.90 1.35 6.16
CA GLU A 125 14.08 1.31 7.02
C GLU A 125 14.09 2.40 8.09
N SER A 126 13.40 3.52 7.84
CA SER A 126 13.42 4.70 8.71
C SER A 126 12.23 4.79 9.68
N VAL A 127 11.23 3.92 9.53
CA VAL A 127 10.01 3.90 10.35
C VAL A 127 9.84 2.59 11.10
N ASP A 128 9.38 2.67 12.34
CA ASP A 128 8.97 1.50 13.13
C ASP A 128 7.49 1.14 12.82
N ALA A 129 7.23 0.86 11.55
CA ALA A 129 5.92 0.52 11.01
C ALA A 129 6.05 -0.36 9.76
N LEU A 130 4.95 -1.02 9.40
CA LEU A 130 4.82 -1.61 8.07
C LEU A 130 4.53 -0.49 7.07
N VAL A 131 5.21 -0.52 5.92
CA VAL A 131 4.90 0.35 4.78
C VAL A 131 4.13 -0.49 3.77
N ALA A 132 2.85 -0.20 3.60
CA ALA A 132 1.98 -0.91 2.67
C ALA A 132 1.66 -0.02 1.47
N VAL A 133 1.69 -0.59 0.27
CA VAL A 133 1.23 0.05 -0.95
C VAL A 133 0.09 -0.73 -1.56
N HIS A 134 -0.97 0.00 -1.90
CA HIS A 134 -2.08 -0.49 -2.70
C HIS A 134 -2.01 0.18 -4.08
N THR A 135 -1.73 -0.61 -5.11
CA THR A 135 -1.68 -0.15 -6.50
C THR A 135 -2.92 -0.60 -7.25
N ALA A 136 -3.60 0.31 -7.96
CA ALA A 136 -4.74 -0.04 -8.79
C ALA A 136 -4.84 0.78 -10.08
N GLN A 137 -5.38 0.14 -11.13
CA GLN A 137 -5.85 0.74 -12.38
C GLN A 137 -7.25 0.22 -12.71
N TYR A 138 -8.04 1.04 -13.40
CA TYR A 138 -9.45 0.77 -13.71
C TYR A 138 -9.74 1.08 -15.18
N ALA A 139 -10.64 0.32 -15.80
CA ALA A 139 -10.95 0.45 -17.23
C ALA A 139 -11.61 1.80 -17.59
N ALA A 140 -12.54 2.29 -16.75
CA ALA A 140 -13.08 3.65 -16.81
C ALA A 140 -13.46 4.16 -15.40
N PRO A 141 -12.90 5.29 -14.96
CA PRO A 141 -13.27 5.91 -13.70
C PRO A 141 -14.70 6.46 -13.77
N PRO A 142 -15.45 6.50 -12.64
CA PRO A 142 -15.08 6.04 -11.31
C PRO A 142 -15.68 4.67 -10.94
N THR A 143 -16.26 3.93 -11.88
CA THR A 143 -17.20 2.83 -11.58
C THR A 143 -16.99 1.52 -12.39
N ASP A 144 -15.88 1.34 -13.08
CA ASP A 144 -15.59 0.07 -13.76
C ASP A 144 -14.76 -0.90 -12.90
N ASP A 145 -14.73 -2.16 -13.36
CA ASP A 145 -13.92 -3.23 -12.80
C ASP A 145 -12.43 -2.85 -12.75
N ASN A 146 -11.77 -3.25 -11.66
CA ASN A 146 -10.32 -3.16 -11.54
C ASN A 146 -9.65 -3.98 -12.66
N THR A 147 -8.74 -3.38 -13.42
CA THR A 147 -7.98 -4.06 -14.49
C THR A 147 -6.63 -4.56 -14.01
N TYR A 148 -6.08 -3.89 -13.01
CA TYR A 148 -4.81 -4.20 -12.40
C TYR A 148 -4.83 -3.88 -10.92
N PHE A 149 -4.35 -4.80 -10.10
CA PHE A 149 -4.11 -4.60 -8.68
C PHE A 149 -2.76 -5.20 -8.30
N ARG A 150 -2.04 -4.47 -7.44
CA ARG A 150 -0.89 -5.00 -6.73
C ARG A 150 -0.87 -4.46 -5.30
N THR A 151 -0.54 -5.30 -4.34
CA THR A 151 -0.15 -4.84 -3.00
C THR A 151 1.22 -5.36 -2.63
N SER A 152 1.99 -4.51 -1.95
CA SER A 152 3.27 -4.88 -1.36
C SER A 152 3.34 -4.35 0.07
N VAL A 153 3.96 -5.11 0.97
CA VAL A 153 4.14 -4.73 2.37
C VAL A 153 5.61 -4.89 2.74
N PHE A 154 6.21 -3.80 3.22
CA PHE A 154 7.61 -3.73 3.62
C PHE A 154 7.74 -3.48 5.11
N GLN A 155 8.83 -3.97 5.70
CA GLN A 155 9.24 -3.65 7.06
C GLN A 155 10.76 -3.65 7.14
N ALA A 156 11.35 -2.58 7.68
CA ALA A 156 12.79 -2.50 7.92
C ALA A 156 13.65 -2.90 6.69
N GLY A 157 13.27 -2.41 5.51
CA GLY A 157 13.95 -2.68 4.24
C GLY A 157 13.67 -4.07 3.65
N THR A 158 12.72 -4.83 4.20
CA THR A 158 12.40 -6.19 3.71
C THR A 158 10.99 -6.24 3.15
N LEU A 159 10.84 -6.75 1.93
CA LEU A 159 9.55 -7.10 1.35
C LEU A 159 8.99 -8.35 2.05
N LEU A 160 7.88 -8.18 2.78
CA LEU A 160 7.25 -9.27 3.54
C LEU A 160 6.09 -9.94 2.79
N LEU A 161 5.39 -9.17 1.94
CA LEU A 161 4.24 -9.63 1.18
C LEU A 161 4.22 -8.93 -0.18
N GLU A 162 3.93 -9.69 -1.23
CA GLU A 162 3.54 -9.18 -2.54
C GLU A 162 2.38 -10.02 -3.08
N GLU A 163 1.36 -9.35 -3.62
CA GLU A 163 0.25 -9.98 -4.32
C GLU A 163 -0.10 -9.13 -5.54
N GLU A 164 -0.29 -9.78 -6.68
CA GLU A 164 -0.56 -9.12 -7.97
C GLU A 164 -1.70 -9.84 -8.70
N GLN A 165 -2.63 -9.06 -9.25
CA GLN A 165 -3.80 -9.53 -9.98
C GLN A 165 -4.02 -8.67 -11.23
N GLY A 166 -4.35 -9.32 -12.35
CA GLY A 166 -4.59 -8.64 -13.63
C GLY A 166 -3.30 -8.41 -14.42
N ALA A 167 -3.34 -7.43 -15.34
CA ALA A 167 -2.20 -7.04 -16.18
C ALA A 167 -2.32 -5.57 -16.61
N LEU A 168 -1.17 -4.88 -16.70
CA LEU A 168 -1.02 -3.52 -17.22
C LEU A 168 -1.00 -3.47 -18.75
#